data_AF-A0A7J2LYZ8-F1
#
_entry.id   AF-A0A7J2LYZ8-F1
#
_cell.length_a   1.000
_cell.length_b   1.000
_cell.length_c   1.000
_cell.angle_alpha   90.00
_cell.angle_beta   90.00
_cell.angle_gamma   90.00
#
_symmetry.space_group_name_H-M   'P 1'
#
loop_
_entity.id
_entity.type
_entity.pdbx_description
1 polymer ?
#
loop_
_entity_poly.entity_id
_entity_poly.type
_entity_poly.pdbx_seq_one_letter_code
_entity_poly.pdbx_strand_id
1 'polypeptide(L)'
;MADLRYFPYTPRKHQVELVEFIQSNLDRGANICIHAPTGFGKTPAVLAALLPEIEESGLRIIWAVRTGNETDRPIEELREISRNVDGFFGLSFRGKRDMCLLARERGIRDYKAVENLCRLKRDS
;
A
#
# COMPACT_ATOMS: atom_id res chain seq x y z
N MET A 1 14.33 19.57 -4.96
CA MET A 1 13.15 19.70 -5.84
C MET A 1 12.47 18.35 -5.85
N ALA A 2 11.18 18.32 -5.50
CA ALA A 2 10.42 17.08 -5.44
C ALA A 2 10.37 16.35 -6.78
N ASP A 3 10.66 15.04 -6.77
CA ASP A 3 10.35 14.17 -7.89
C ASP A 3 8.87 13.76 -7.82
N LEU A 4 8.11 14.20 -8.82
CA LEU A 4 6.67 13.97 -8.93
C LEU A 4 6.30 13.00 -10.06
N ARG A 5 7.28 12.26 -10.63
CA ARG A 5 7.06 11.30 -11.74
C ARG A 5 5.90 10.33 -11.46
N TYR A 6 5.72 9.93 -10.19
CA TYR A 6 4.73 8.96 -9.76
C TYR A 6 3.52 9.57 -9.06
N PHE A 7 3.31 10.89 -9.14
CA PHE A 7 2.15 11.52 -8.52
C PHE A 7 0.92 11.36 -9.45
N PRO A 8 -0.14 10.62 -9.07
CA PRO A 8 -1.20 10.21 -10.01
C PRO A 8 -2.25 11.29 -10.33
N TYR A 9 -2.18 12.45 -9.69
CA TYR A 9 -3.17 13.54 -9.79
C TYR A 9 -2.49 14.89 -9.88
N THR A 10 -3.25 15.94 -10.20
CA THR A 10 -2.78 17.32 -9.98
C THR A 10 -2.59 17.56 -8.48
N PRO A 11 -1.38 17.90 -8.00
CA PRO A 11 -1.13 18.08 -6.58
C PRO A 11 -1.95 19.23 -5.98
N ARG A 12 -2.52 18.99 -4.81
CA ARG A 12 -3.20 19.98 -3.97
C ARG A 12 -2.19 20.74 -3.12
N LYS A 13 -2.65 21.82 -2.48
CA LYS A 13 -1.87 22.63 -1.55
C LYS A 13 -1.13 21.73 -0.54
N HIS A 14 0.16 21.99 -0.35
CA HIS A 14 1.08 21.28 0.56
C HIS A 14 1.41 19.82 0.20
N GLN A 15 0.85 19.22 -0.87
CA GLN A 15 1.22 17.84 -1.24
C GLN A 15 2.64 17.77 -1.84
N VAL A 16 3.05 18.78 -2.62
CA VAL A 16 4.41 18.86 -3.16
C VAL A 16 5.43 19.04 -2.02
N GLU A 17 5.10 19.88 -1.04
CA GLU A 17 5.92 20.07 0.17
C GLU A 17 6.07 18.76 0.95
N LEU A 18 5.01 17.96 1.07
CA LEU A 18 5.07 16.65 1.71
C LEU A 18 5.99 15.69 0.95
N VAL A 19 5.88 15.63 -0.38
CA VAL A 19 6.74 14.78 -1.21
C VAL A 19 8.21 15.17 -1.06
N GLU A 20 8.50 16.47 -1.14
CA GLU A 20 9.86 16.99 -0.98
C GLU A 20 10.42 16.68 0.42
N PHE A 21 9.58 16.85 1.45
CA PHE A 21 9.95 16.54 2.83
C PHE A 21 10.30 15.06 3.00
N ILE A 22 9.51 14.15 2.42
CA ILE A 22 9.80 12.72 2.50
C ILE A 22 11.11 12.41 1.78
N GLN A 23 11.22 12.78 0.50
CA GLN A 23 12.39 12.48 -0.33
C GLN A 23 13.69 13.01 0.27
N SER A 24 13.68 14.24 0.80
CA SER A 24 14.88 14.85 1.41
C SER A 24 15.34 14.18 2.71
N ASN A 25 14.53 13.29 3.29
CA ASN A 25 14.83 12.58 4.53
C ASN A 25 15.01 11.06 4.34
N LEU A 26 14.73 10.51 3.15
CA LEU A 26 14.90 9.07 2.87
C LEU A 26 16.38 8.66 2.92
N ASP A 27 17.26 9.40 2.26
CA ASP A 27 18.70 9.11 2.17
C ASP A 27 19.40 9.04 3.54
N ARG A 28 18.77 9.64 4.56
CA ARG A 28 19.32 9.73 5.92
C ARG A 28 18.91 8.58 6.82
N GLY A 29 18.10 7.63 6.32
CA GLY A 29 17.53 6.56 7.14
C GLY A 29 16.66 7.09 8.29
N ALA A 30 16.07 8.28 8.12
CA ALA A 30 15.35 8.97 9.18
C ALA A 30 13.96 8.36 9.41
N ASN A 31 13.48 8.41 10.66
CA ASN A 31 12.08 8.11 10.98
C ASN A 31 11.23 9.35 10.73
N ILE A 32 10.25 9.23 9.83
CA ILE A 32 9.40 10.34 9.40
C ILE A 32 8.01 10.23 10.03
N CYS A 33 7.58 11.29 10.72
CA CYS A 33 6.24 11.41 11.29
C CYS A 33 5.44 12.47 10.55
N ILE A 34 4.30 12.10 9.96
CA ILE A 34 3.46 13.00 9.16
C ILE A 34 2.09 13.13 9.81
N HIS A 35 1.67 14.37 10.09
CA HIS A 35 0.31 14.69 10.50
C HIS A 35 -0.41 15.46 9.39
N ALA A 36 -1.42 14.84 8.78
CA ALA A 36 -2.25 15.48 7.77
C ALA A 36 -3.71 15.06 7.90
N PRO A 37 -4.67 15.94 7.59
CA PRO A 37 -6.10 15.67 7.77
C PRO A 37 -6.62 14.58 6.83
N THR A 38 -7.80 14.02 7.15
CA THR A 38 -8.53 13.13 6.24
C THR A 38 -8.87 13.86 4.94
N GLY A 39 -8.83 13.16 3.80
CA GLY A 39 -9.05 13.78 2.49
C GLY A 39 -7.86 14.56 1.92
N PHE A 40 -6.75 14.70 2.66
CA PHE A 40 -5.52 15.32 2.16
C PHE A 40 -4.91 14.58 0.96
N GLY A 41 -5.16 13.28 0.80
CA GLY A 41 -4.45 12.45 -0.18
C GLY A 41 -3.07 12.01 0.33
N LYS A 42 -2.98 11.63 1.61
CA LYS A 42 -1.74 11.15 2.23
C LYS A 42 -1.16 9.94 1.49
N THR A 43 -2.00 8.96 1.17
CA THR A 43 -1.58 7.72 0.52
C THR A 43 -0.90 7.95 -0.83
N PRO A 44 -1.52 8.64 -1.82
CA PRO A 44 -0.85 8.89 -3.10
C PRO A 44 0.38 9.77 -2.95
N ALA A 45 0.39 10.75 -2.04
CA ALA A 45 1.57 11.59 -1.82
C ALA A 45 2.76 10.80 -1.24
N VAL A 46 2.52 9.92 -0.26
CA VAL A 46 3.56 9.07 0.32
C VAL A 46 4.05 8.05 -0.70
N LEU A 47 3.16 7.39 -1.47
CA LEU A 47 3.58 6.47 -2.52
C LEU A 47 4.42 7.19 -3.58
N ALA A 48 3.97 8.33 -4.09
CA ALA A 48 4.71 9.11 -5.08
C ALA A 48 6.10 9.54 -4.59
N ALA A 49 6.24 9.81 -3.29
CA ALA A 49 7.52 10.15 -2.68
C ALA A 49 8.48 8.97 -2.57
N LEU A 50 7.98 7.75 -2.35
CA LEU A 50 8.77 6.54 -2.12
C LEU A 50 9.15 5.79 -3.41
N LEU A 51 8.32 5.86 -4.45
CA LEU A 51 8.51 5.08 -5.67
C LEU A 51 9.81 5.37 -6.45
N PRO A 52 10.32 6.62 -6.54
CA PRO A 52 11.63 6.88 -7.15
C PRO A 52 12.75 6.07 -6.48
N GLU A 53 12.79 6.10 -5.15
CA GLU A 53 13.80 5.40 -4.35
C GLU A 53 13.72 3.87 -4.54
N ILE A 54 12.51 3.35 -4.72
CA ILE A 54 12.29 1.91 -4.96
C ILE A 54 12.81 1.50 -6.33
N GLU A 55 12.55 2.31 -7.35
CA GLU A 55 13.04 2.08 -8.71
C GLU A 55 14.58 2.11 -8.75
N GLU A 56 15.20 3.07 -8.07
CA GLU A 56 16.65 3.29 -8.10
C GLU A 56 17.41 2.28 -7.22
N SER A 57 16.92 1.99 -6.02
CA SER A 57 17.62 1.18 -5.02
C SER A 57 17.12 -0.27 -4.91
N GLY A 58 16.06 -0.64 -5.64
CA GLY A 58 15.47 -1.98 -5.61
C GLY A 58 14.82 -2.35 -4.25
N LEU A 59 14.42 -1.34 -3.47
CA LEU A 59 13.81 -1.52 -2.16
C LEU A 59 12.37 -2.06 -2.26
N ARG A 60 11.76 -2.38 -1.11
CA ARG A 60 10.37 -2.85 -1.02
C ARG A 60 9.61 -2.07 0.03
N ILE A 61 8.34 -1.77 -0.24
CA ILE A 61 7.43 -1.17 0.74
C ILE A 61 6.70 -2.26 1.50
N ILE A 62 6.71 -2.15 2.84
CA ILE A 62 5.74 -2.82 3.70
C ILE A 62 4.76 -1.76 4.19
N TRP A 63 3.53 -1.81 3.70
CA TRP A 63 2.48 -0.86 4.09
C TRP A 63 1.58 -1.45 5.17
N ALA A 64 1.78 -1.03 6.42
CA ALA A 64 0.99 -1.48 7.56
C ALA A 64 -0.22 -0.55 7.78
N VAL A 65 -1.39 -1.14 8.03
CA VAL A 65 -2.63 -0.41 8.38
C VAL A 65 -3.30 -1.06 9.58
N ARG A 66 -4.23 -0.33 10.20
CA ARG A 66 -4.93 -0.80 11.40
C ARG A 66 -6.01 -1.83 11.07
N THR A 67 -6.73 -1.66 9.96
CA THR A 67 -7.87 -2.51 9.61
C THR A 67 -7.74 -3.13 8.22
N GLY A 68 -8.34 -4.31 8.03
CA GLY A 68 -8.35 -4.99 6.73
C GLY A 68 -8.92 -4.12 5.61
N ASN A 69 -9.95 -3.31 5.87
CA ASN A 69 -10.54 -2.44 4.85
C ASN A 69 -9.59 -1.34 4.35
N GLU A 70 -8.59 -0.95 5.14
CA GLU A 70 -7.59 0.07 4.76
C GLU A 70 -6.46 -0.52 3.90
N THR A 71 -6.31 -1.85 3.85
CA THR A 71 -5.20 -2.52 3.13
C THR A 71 -5.27 -2.34 1.61
N ASP A 72 -6.46 -2.12 1.06
CA ASP A 72 -6.62 -1.97 -0.39
C ASP A 72 -6.28 -0.57 -0.87
N ARG A 73 -6.35 0.45 0.00
CA ARG A 73 -6.17 1.83 -0.43
C ARG A 73 -4.80 2.08 -1.09
N PRO A 74 -3.67 1.61 -0.55
CA PRO A 74 -2.37 1.75 -1.23
C PRO A 74 -2.31 1.02 -2.57
N ILE A 75 -3.02 -0.11 -2.70
CA ILE A 75 -3.07 -0.88 -3.95
C ILE A 75 -3.91 -0.17 -5.01
N GLU A 76 -5.02 0.44 -4.61
CA GLU A 76 -5.83 1.29 -5.50
C GLU A 76 -5.01 2.47 -6.02
N GLU A 77 -4.31 3.18 -5.15
CA GLU A 77 -3.47 4.33 -5.54
C GLU A 77 -2.29 3.89 -6.41
N LEU A 78 -1.63 2.78 -6.07
CA LEU A 78 -0.58 2.20 -6.90
C LEU A 78 -1.11 1.84 -8.28
N ARG A 79 -2.34 1.31 -8.38
CA ARG A 79 -2.99 1.02 -9.67
C ARG A 79 -3.23 2.28 -10.49
N GLU A 80 -3.58 3.41 -9.86
CA GLU A 80 -3.72 4.69 -10.56
C GLU A 80 -2.38 5.17 -11.12
N ILE A 81 -1.30 5.07 -10.33
CA ILE A 81 0.07 5.37 -10.77
C ILE A 81 0.46 4.44 -11.94
N SER A 82 0.14 3.16 -11.82
CA SER A 82 0.44 2.14 -12.83
C SER A 82 -0.31 2.29 -14.16
N ARG A 83 -1.21 3.26 -14.30
CA ARG A 83 -1.82 3.56 -15.61
C ARG A 83 -0.85 4.26 -16.56
N ASN A 84 0.13 4.98 -16.01
CA ASN A 84 1.09 5.76 -16.78
C ASN A 84 2.54 5.31 -16.56
N VAL A 85 2.76 4.39 -15.62
CA VAL A 85 4.09 3.94 -15.21
C VAL A 85 4.09 2.43 -14.94
N ASP A 86 4.84 1.68 -15.72
CA ASP A 86 5.01 0.24 -15.51
C ASP A 86 6.13 -0.08 -14.51
N GLY A 87 6.19 -1.33 -14.03
CA GLY A 87 7.33 -1.85 -13.26
C GLY A 87 7.10 -2.07 -11.77
N PHE A 88 5.95 -1.65 -11.22
CA PHE A 88 5.61 -1.91 -9.82
C PHE A 88 4.61 -3.05 -9.65
N PHE A 89 4.88 -3.92 -8.68
CA PHE A 89 3.96 -4.96 -8.23
C PHE A 89 3.53 -4.67 -6.79
N GLY A 90 2.23 -4.65 -6.55
CA GLY A 90 1.65 -4.49 -5.22
C GLY A 90 0.60 -5.55 -4.94
N LEU A 91 0.53 -6.02 -3.69
CA LEU A 91 -0.50 -6.95 -3.23
C LEU A 91 -1.05 -6.51 -1.87
N SER A 92 -2.37 -6.66 -1.71
CA SER A 92 -3.04 -6.48 -0.42
C SER A 92 -2.98 -7.81 0.34
N PHE A 93 -2.35 -7.81 1.52
CA PHE A 93 -2.22 -9.01 2.34
C PHE A 93 -3.21 -8.95 3.51
N ARG A 94 -4.07 -9.97 3.61
CA ARG A 94 -5.14 -10.06 4.61
C ARG A 94 -5.15 -11.43 5.28
N GLY A 95 -6.03 -11.60 6.27
CA GLY A 95 -6.20 -12.88 6.95
C GLY A 95 -6.78 -13.97 6.04
N LYS A 96 -6.55 -15.24 6.40
CA LYS A 96 -7.06 -16.42 5.68
C LYS A 96 -8.56 -16.33 5.36
N ARG A 97 -9.36 -15.83 6.30
CA ARG A 97 -10.80 -15.62 6.13
C ARG A 97 -11.13 -14.77 4.90
N ASP A 98 -10.35 -13.73 4.65
CA ASP A 98 -10.62 -12.74 3.60
C ASP A 98 -9.99 -13.16 2.25
N MET A 99 -9.01 -14.07 2.26
CA MET A 99 -8.27 -14.50 1.06
C MET A 99 -8.57 -15.94 0.60
N CYS A 100 -9.22 -16.79 1.42
CA CYS A 100 -9.43 -18.20 1.08
C CYS A 100 -10.62 -18.38 0.11
N LEU A 101 -10.32 -18.74 -1.14
CA LEU A 101 -11.32 -19.00 -2.19
C LEU A 101 -12.27 -20.16 -1.81
N LEU A 102 -11.71 -21.26 -1.28
CA LEU A 102 -12.48 -22.44 -0.89
C LEU A 102 -13.46 -22.16 0.26
N ALA A 103 -13.04 -21.34 1.24
CA ALA A 103 -13.93 -20.91 2.32
C ALA A 103 -15.09 -20.09 1.78
N ARG A 104 -14.80 -19.18 0.83
CA ARG A 104 -15.81 -18.34 0.16
C ARG A 104 -16.81 -19.16 -0.64
N GLU A 105 -16.33 -20.13 -1.44
CA GLU A 105 -17.19 -21.06 -2.19
C GLU A 105 -18.11 -21.89 -1.29
N ARG A 106 -17.62 -22.26 -0.09
CA ARG A 106 -18.39 -23.02 0.91
C ARG A 106 -19.22 -22.15 1.85
N GLY A 107 -19.21 -20.83 1.67
CA GLY A 107 -19.91 -19.89 2.56
C GLY A 107 -19.38 -19.84 4.00
N ILE A 108 -18.17 -20.33 4.26
CA ILE A 108 -17.56 -20.36 5.60
C ILE A 108 -16.94 -18.99 5.88
N ARG A 109 -17.47 -18.29 6.88
CA ARG A 109 -17.03 -16.93 7.26
C ARG A 109 -16.41 -16.83 8.65
N ASP A 110 -16.67 -17.81 9.53
CA ASP A 110 -16.06 -17.81 10.86
C ASP A 110 -14.54 -18.03 10.77
N TYR A 111 -13.78 -17.23 11.51
CA TYR A 111 -12.32 -17.25 11.43
C TYR A 111 -11.74 -18.62 11.82
N LYS A 112 -12.23 -19.23 12.91
CA LYS A 112 -11.76 -20.54 13.37
C LYS A 112 -12.15 -21.63 12.39
N ALA A 113 -13.35 -21.55 11.81
CA ALA A 113 -13.79 -22.48 10.78
C ALA A 113 -12.91 -22.41 9.52
N VAL A 114 -12.53 -21.21 9.07
CA VAL A 114 -11.59 -21.05 7.94
C VAL A 114 -10.20 -21.58 8.29
N GLU A 115 -9.72 -21.34 9.50
CA GLU A 115 -8.44 -21.86 9.96
C GLU A 115 -8.42 -23.40 9.99
N ASN A 116 -9.46 -24.01 10.55
CA ASN A 116 -9.63 -25.46 10.58
C ASN A 116 -9.75 -26.05 9.18
N LEU A 117 -10.53 -25.42 8.29
CA LEU A 117 -10.62 -25.83 6.88
C LEU A 117 -9.25 -25.82 6.21
N CYS A 118 -8.49 -24.73 6.39
CA CYS A 118 -7.15 -24.58 5.83
C CYS A 118 -6.19 -25.65 6.34
N ARG A 119 -6.27 -25.99 7.64
CA ARG A 119 -5.46 -27.08 8.22
C ARG A 119 -5.85 -28.43 7.61
N LEU A 120 -7.14 -28.78 7.61
CA LEU A 120 -7.62 -30.06 7.08
C LEU A 120 -7.25 -30.27 5.60
N LYS A 121 -7.30 -29.20 4.80
CA LYS A 121 -7.00 -29.25 3.36
C LYS A 121 -5.53 -29.12 3.00
N ARG A 122 -4.66 -28.80 3.96
CA ARG A 122 -3.21 -28.79 3.74
C ARG A 122 -2.63 -30.20 3.64
N ASP A 123 -3.21 -31.13 4.39
CA ASP A 123 -2.73 -32.51 4.55
C ASP A 123 -3.52 -33.52 3.69
N SER A 124 -4.45 -33.04 2.85
CA SER A 124 -5.26 -33.84 1.91
C SER A 124 -4.62 -33.87 0.53
#